data_AF-A0A0G9H5N3-F1
#
_entry.id   AF-A0A0G9H5N3-F1
#
_cell.length_a   1.000
_cell.length_b   1.000
_cell.length_c   1.000
_cell.angle_alpha   90.00
_cell.angle_beta   90.00
_cell.angle_gamma   90.00
#
_symmetry.space_group_name_H-M   'P 1'
#
loop_
_entity.id
_entity.type
_entity.pdbx_description
1 polymer ?
#
loop_
_entity_poly.entity_id
_entity_poly.type
_entity_poly.pdbx_seq_one_letter_code
_entity_poly.pdbx_strand_id
1 'polypeptide(L)'
;MKESATAQEAIYALAVMSGIFAYCARHETHYRAAGLPEDAMPYYDRHIDEVRRFFASPVAFYTAMKTARLRVRHHYCPQCTNAIGFN
;
A
#
# COMPACT_ATOMS: atom_id res chain seq x y z
N MET A 1 -8.24 -12.26 -21.47
CA MET A 1 -8.98 -11.36 -20.55
C MET A 1 -7.97 -10.82 -19.55
N LYS A 2 -7.80 -9.50 -19.42
CA LYS A 2 -7.02 -8.94 -18.31
C LYS A 2 -7.90 -9.05 -17.06
N GLU A 3 -7.55 -9.91 -16.12
CA GLU A 3 -8.22 -9.97 -14.82
C GLU A 3 -8.16 -8.58 -14.20
N SER A 4 -9.33 -8.02 -13.87
CA SER A 4 -9.39 -6.74 -13.18
C SER A 4 -8.80 -6.93 -11.79
N ALA A 5 -7.78 -6.14 -11.44
CA ALA A 5 -7.21 -6.13 -10.10
C ALA A 5 -8.32 -5.98 -9.05
N THR A 6 -8.22 -6.75 -7.98
CA THR A 6 -9.10 -6.63 -6.82
C THR A 6 -8.88 -5.28 -6.13
N ALA A 7 -9.88 -4.81 -5.37
CA ALA A 7 -9.73 -3.58 -4.59
C ALA A 7 -8.54 -3.64 -3.62
N GLN A 8 -8.19 -4.83 -3.12
CA GLN A 8 -7.05 -5.00 -2.23
C GLN A 8 -5.70 -4.87 -2.97
N GLU A 9 -5.58 -5.42 -4.17
CA GLU A 9 -4.37 -5.24 -5.00
C GLU A 9 -4.19 -3.77 -5.40
N ALA A 10 -5.29 -3.08 -5.75
CA ALA A 10 -5.27 -1.64 -6.02
C ALA A 10 -4.79 -0.85 -4.79
N ILE A 11 -5.27 -1.20 -3.59
CA ILE A 11 -4.81 -0.58 -2.34
C ILE A 11 -3.29 -0.75 -2.16
N TYR A 12 -2.78 -1.97 -2.34
CA TYR A 12 -1.36 -2.25 -2.12
C TYR A 12 -0.48 -1.55 -3.16
N ALA A 13 -0.88 -1.56 -4.43
CA ALA A 13 -0.16 -0.85 -5.49
C ALA A 13 -0.10 0.66 -5.21
N LEU A 14 -1.24 1.28 -4.87
CA LEU A 14 -1.31 2.70 -4.53
C LEU A 14 -0.51 3.03 -3.26
N ALA A 15 -0.52 2.14 -2.27
CA ALA A 15 0.28 2.30 -1.05
C ALA A 15 1.79 2.22 -1.34
N VAL A 16 2.23 1.37 -2.27
CA VAL A 16 3.64 1.33 -2.71
C VAL A 16 4.01 2.61 -3.47
N MET A 17 3.18 3.04 -4.43
CA MET A 17 3.42 4.25 -5.22
C MET A 17 3.46 5.53 -4.37
N SER A 18 2.65 5.60 -3.31
CA SER A 18 2.63 6.72 -2.36
C SER A 18 3.68 6.60 -1.25
N GLY A 19 4.50 5.54 -1.26
CA GLY A 19 5.54 5.34 -0.26
C GLY A 19 5.01 4.98 1.13
N ILE A 20 3.73 4.64 1.28
CA ILE A 20 3.14 4.08 2.51
C ILE A 20 3.71 2.69 2.77
N PHE A 21 3.88 1.91 1.70
CA PHE A 21 4.54 0.61 1.74
C PHE A 21 5.83 0.63 0.94
N ALA A 22 6.77 -0.20 1.37
CA ALA A 22 7.85 -0.68 0.54
C ALA A 22 7.66 -2.19 0.30
N TYR A 23 8.20 -2.66 -0.82
CA TYR A 23 8.10 -4.05 -1.24
C TYR A 23 9.48 -4.70 -1.24
N CYS A 24 9.58 -5.89 -0.64
CA CYS A 24 10.77 -6.72 -0.72
C CYS A 24 10.61 -7.75 -1.83
N ALA A 25 11.27 -7.53 -2.96
CA ALA A 25 11.20 -8.45 -4.10
C ALA A 25 11.72 -9.86 -3.79
N ARG A 26 12.69 -9.98 -2.87
CA ARG A 26 13.27 -11.29 -2.49
C ARG A 26 12.28 -12.21 -1.77
N HIS A 27 11.39 -11.64 -0.97
CA HIS A 27 10.48 -12.36 -0.07
C HIS A 27 9.01 -12.10 -0.41
N GLU A 28 8.78 -11.43 -1.54
CA GLU A 28 7.48 -11.02 -2.06
C GLU A 28 6.53 -10.42 -1.00
N THR A 29 7.09 -9.60 -0.10
CA THR A 29 6.35 -9.08 1.06
C THR A 29 6.41 -7.57 1.17
N HIS A 30 5.35 -6.99 1.73
CA HIS A 30 5.22 -5.56 1.96
C HIS A 30 5.56 -5.22 3.42
N TYR A 31 6.26 -4.12 3.62
CA TYR A 31 6.55 -3.55 4.94
C TYR A 31 6.26 -2.05 4.93
N ARG A 32 6.12 -1.47 6.12
CA ARG A 32 5.76 -0.07 6.30
C ARG A 32 6.93 0.82 5.89
N ALA A 33 6.66 1.78 5.02
CA ALA A 33 7.58 2.83 4.65
C ALA A 33 7.22 4.16 5.35
N ALA A 34 7.91 5.23 5.01
CA ALA A 34 7.76 6.53 5.67
C ALA A 34 6.43 7.24 5.32
N GLY A 35 5.84 6.91 4.17
CA GLY A 35 4.64 7.57 3.66
C GLY A 35 3.44 7.46 4.59
N LEU A 36 2.58 8.46 4.46
CA LEU A 36 1.35 8.65 5.20
C LEU A 36 0.15 8.57 4.25
N PRO A 37 -1.07 8.29 4.75
CA PRO A 37 -2.27 8.28 3.93
C PRO A 37 -2.51 9.57 3.14
N GLU A 38 -2.06 10.72 3.67
CA GLU A 38 -2.12 12.03 3.01
C GLU A 38 -1.28 12.06 1.73
N ASP A 39 -0.13 11.36 1.70
CA ASP A 39 0.76 11.28 0.53
C ASP A 39 0.13 10.50 -0.64
N ALA A 40 -0.93 9.73 -0.36
CA ALA A 40 -1.68 9.02 -1.38
C ALA A 40 -2.77 9.88 -2.05
N MET A 41 -3.18 10.99 -1.42
CA MET A 41 -4.26 11.86 -1.94
C MET A 41 -3.95 12.47 -3.33
N PRO A 42 -2.72 12.92 -3.64
CA PRO A 42 -2.40 13.37 -4.99
C PRO A 42 -2.54 12.31 -6.08
N TYR A 43 -2.55 11.02 -5.73
CA TYR A 43 -2.86 9.94 -6.67
C TYR A 43 -4.36 9.76 -6.86
N TYR A 44 -5.16 9.95 -5.80
CA TYR A 44 -6.61 10.00 -5.91
C TYR A 44 -7.05 11.10 -6.88
N ASP A 45 -6.49 12.31 -6.72
CA ASP A 45 -6.89 13.47 -7.52
C ASP A 45 -6.46 13.33 -8.99
N ARG A 46 -5.26 12.81 -9.26
CA ARG A 46 -4.75 12.63 -10.62
C ARG A 46 -5.40 11.49 -11.40
N HIS A 47 -5.88 10.46 -10.70
CA HIS A 47 -6.42 9.24 -11.30
C HIS A 47 -7.85 8.96 -10.83
N ILE A 48 -8.64 10.02 -10.66
CA ILE A 48 -9.95 9.94 -10.02
C ILE A 48 -10.88 8.93 -10.73
N ASP A 49 -10.82 8.84 -12.05
CA ASP A 49 -11.66 7.93 -12.84
C ASP A 49 -11.27 6.46 -12.65
N GLU A 50 -9.98 6.15 -12.51
CA GLU A 50 -9.54 4.79 -12.18
C GLU A 50 -9.79 4.45 -10.71
N VAL A 51 -9.50 5.37 -9.80
CA VAL A 51 -9.59 5.16 -8.35
C VAL A 51 -11.05 5.04 -7.91
N ARG A 52 -11.99 5.77 -8.53
CA ARG A 52 -13.43 5.64 -8.25
C ARG A 52 -14.05 4.29 -8.61
N ARG A 53 -13.36 3.46 -9.42
CA ARG A 53 -13.76 2.07 -9.65
C ARG A 53 -13.64 1.21 -8.39
N PHE A 54 -12.78 1.63 -7.46
CA PHE A 54 -12.47 0.89 -6.23
C PHE A 54 -12.94 1.60 -4.96
N PHE A 55 -13.02 2.92 -4.96
CA PHE A 55 -13.37 3.70 -3.77
C PHE A 55 -14.50 4.70 -4.06
N ALA A 56 -15.55 4.67 -3.25
CA ALA A 56 -16.74 5.50 -3.45
C ALA A 56 -16.50 7.01 -3.26
N SER A 57 -15.46 7.40 -2.52
CA SER A 57 -15.19 8.80 -2.15
C SER A 57 -13.72 8.99 -1.76
N PRO A 58 -13.22 10.25 -1.72
CA PRO A 58 -11.87 10.52 -1.22
C PRO A 58 -11.70 10.10 0.26
N VAL A 59 -12.77 10.19 1.05
CA VAL A 59 -12.78 9.71 2.45
C VAL A 59 -12.64 8.19 2.51
N ALA A 60 -13.32 7.45 1.63
CA ALA A 60 -13.19 5.99 1.55
C ALA A 60 -11.77 5.58 1.14
N PHE A 61 -11.19 6.28 0.16
CA PHE A 61 -9.80 6.06 -0.25
C PHE A 61 -8.80 6.32 0.88
N TYR A 62 -8.87 7.49 1.52
CA TYR A 62 -8.02 7.84 2.65
C TYR A 62 -8.13 6.80 3.80
N THR A 63 -9.36 6.40 4.11
CA THR A 63 -9.63 5.38 5.15
C THR A 63 -9.04 4.03 4.78
N ALA A 64 -9.09 3.64 3.51
CA ALA A 64 -8.46 2.42 3.03
C ALA A 64 -6.93 2.47 3.15
N MET A 65 -6.29 3.58 2.76
CA MET A 65 -4.85 3.79 2.92
C MET A 65 -4.43 3.76 4.38
N LYS A 66 -5.17 4.46 5.26
CA LYS A 66 -4.95 4.44 6.70
C LYS A 66 -5.07 3.03 7.28
N THR A 67 -6.08 2.28 6.88
CA THR A 67 -6.30 0.91 7.33
C THR A 67 -5.20 -0.04 6.85
N ALA A 68 -4.80 0.07 5.58
CA ALA A 68 -3.69 -0.71 5.02
C ALA A 68 -2.40 -0.47 5.81
N ARG A 69 -2.06 0.80 6.07
CA ARG A 69 -0.88 1.18 6.84
C ARG A 69 -0.87 0.60 8.25
N LEU A 70 -2.03 0.48 8.90
CA LEU A 70 -2.15 -0.12 10.24
C LEU A 70 -1.97 -1.64 10.25
N ARG A 71 -2.24 -2.32 9.14
CA ARG A 71 -2.06 -3.79 9.04
C ARG A 71 -0.60 -4.20 8.99
N VAL A 72 0.27 -3.34 8.46
CA VAL A 72 1.70 -3.62 8.28
C VAL A 72 2.51 -2.92 9.37
N ARG A 73 3.02 -3.69 10.33
CA ARG A 73 3.69 -3.14 11.52
C ARG A 73 5.20 -2.98 11.39
N HIS A 74 5.83 -3.84 10.59
CA HIS A 74 7.29 -3.84 10.44
C HIS A 74 7.74 -2.70 9.53
N HIS A 75 8.80 -2.00 9.90
CA HIS A 75 9.42 -0.94 9.09
C HIS A 75 10.51 -1.47 8.13
N TYR A 76 10.68 -2.78 8.11
CA TYR A 76 11.65 -3.52 7.30
C TYR A 76 11.05 -4.88 6.97
N CYS A 77 11.63 -5.57 5.98
CA CYS A 77 11.24 -6.94 5.67
C CYS A 77 11.59 -7.86 6.85
N PRO A 78 10.61 -8.50 7.51
CA PRO A 78 10.88 -9.33 8.69
C PRO A 78 11.68 -10.60 8.34
N GLN A 79 11.53 -11.11 7.12
CA GLN A 79 12.29 -12.27 6.65
C GLN A 79 13.75 -11.93 6.36
N CYS A 80 14.05 -10.72 5.87
CA CYS A 80 15.42 -10.26 5.72
C CYS A 80 16.12 -10.13 7.07
N THR A 81 15.44 -9.60 8.10
CA THR A 81 16.06 -9.41 9.42
C THR A 81 16.24 -10.73 10.16
N ASN A 82 15.28 -11.65 10.06
CA ASN A 82 15.40 -12.96 10.68
C ASN A 82 16.51 -13.81 10.05
N ALA A 83 16.81 -13.61 8.76
CA ALA A 83 17.92 -14.28 8.09
C ALA A 83 19.31 -13.84 8.58
N ILE A 84 19.42 -12.71 9.28
CA ILE A 84 20.70 -12.17 9.79
C ILE A 84 20.91 -12.53 11.29
N GLY A 85 19.97 -13.23 11.92
CA GLY A 85 20.19 -13.82 13.26
C GLY A 85 20.15 -12.83 14.44
N PHE A 86 19.38 -11.75 14.36
CA PHE A 86 19.08 -10.94 15.53
C PHE A 86 17.89 -11.55 16.30
N ASN A 87 18.19 -12.51 17.18
CA ASN A 87 17.32 -12.89 18.30
C ASN A 87 17.57 -11.96 19.49
#